data_AF-A0A7Y3DGM4-F1
#
_entry.id   AF-A0A7Y3DGM4-F1
#
_cell.length_a   1.000
_cell.length_b   1.000
_cell.length_c   1.000
_cell.angle_alpha   90.00
_cell.angle_beta   90.00
_cell.angle_gamma   90.00
#
_symmetry.space_group_name_H-M   'P 1'
#
loop_
_entity.id
_entity.type
_entity.pdbx_description
1 polymer ?
#
loop_
_entity_poly.entity_id
_entity_poly.type
_entity_poly.pdbx_seq_one_letter_code
_entity_poly.pdbx_strand_id
1 'polypeptide(L)'
;MSRRLTNLLLLAFLAGAFLSGWTAFGIGTGWVRLPLVIHAVLGFAVVALVPWKSVIVRHGLKANTGRAATSLALLLLVTVTIASGLLFSTVGVRSYGPLTAMQIHVGGGTLALILTLVHVRQRPVRPRGDRPGTAQPAPGRGGARCGRGRLRRCIGCNHPAAAAGPGSPRNRLVRARIRRPGRHAGHLVAE
;
A
#
# COMPACT_ATOMS: atom_id res chain seq x y z
N MET A 1 10.33 12.31 4.59
CA MET A 1 9.01 12.76 4.07
C MET A 1 7.92 11.87 4.64
N SER A 2 6.82 12.44 5.17
CA SER A 2 5.74 11.62 5.72
C SER A 2 5.08 10.79 4.60
N ARG A 3 4.64 9.56 4.90
CA ARG A 3 3.95 8.70 3.91
C ARG A 3 2.72 9.38 3.27
N ARG A 4 2.09 10.32 4.00
CA ARG A 4 0.97 11.12 3.52
C ARG A 4 1.41 12.10 2.44
N LEU A 5 2.50 12.84 2.66
CA LEU A 5 3.06 13.78 1.68
C LEU A 5 3.46 13.06 0.38
N THR A 6 4.11 11.89 0.46
CA THR A 6 4.46 11.12 -0.75
C THR A 6 3.22 10.72 -1.57
N ASN A 7 2.14 10.32 -0.90
CA ASN A 7 0.90 9.97 -1.58
C ASN A 7 0.21 11.18 -2.21
N LEU A 8 0.22 12.33 -1.52
CA LEU A 8 -0.33 13.57 -2.05
C LEU A 8 0.48 14.09 -3.25
N LEU A 9 1.81 14.06 -3.17
CA LEU A 9 2.65 14.44 -4.31
C LEU A 9 2.44 13.53 -5.52
N LEU A 10 2.31 12.22 -5.32
CA LEU A 10 1.98 11.30 -6.42
C LEU A 10 0.63 11.60 -7.04
N LEU A 11 -0.38 11.90 -6.22
CA LEU A 11 -1.70 12.27 -6.73
C LEU A 11 -1.64 13.60 -7.49
N ALA A 12 -0.93 14.59 -6.97
CA ALA A 12 -0.75 15.90 -7.59
C ALA A 12 0.02 15.79 -8.92
N PHE A 13 1.13 15.06 -8.96
CA PHE A 13 1.90 14.84 -10.18
C PHE A 13 1.12 14.05 -11.23
N LEU A 14 0.37 13.02 -10.82
CA LEU A 14 -0.48 12.26 -11.75
C LEU A 14 -1.61 13.13 -12.33
N ALA A 15 -2.29 13.92 -11.49
CA ALA A 15 -3.34 14.83 -11.93
C ALA A 15 -2.77 15.92 -12.85
N GLY A 16 -1.62 16.52 -12.50
CA GLY A 16 -0.95 17.52 -13.32
C GLY A 16 -0.47 16.95 -14.66
N ALA A 17 0.09 15.74 -14.68
CA ALA A 17 0.50 15.05 -15.91
C ALA A 17 -0.71 14.79 -16.81
N PHE A 18 -1.83 14.32 -16.24
CA PHE A 18 -3.07 14.10 -17.00
C PHE A 18 -3.61 15.40 -17.59
N LEU A 19 -3.74 16.45 -16.77
CA LEU A 19 -4.29 17.74 -17.21
C LEU A 19 -3.42 18.37 -18.30
N SER A 20 -2.10 18.43 -18.09
CA SER A 20 -1.17 18.97 -19.10
C SER A 20 -1.21 18.19 -20.42
N GLY A 21 -1.31 16.86 -20.36
CA GLY A 21 -1.47 16.02 -21.55
C GLY A 21 -2.80 16.27 -22.27
N TRP A 22 -3.90 16.41 -21.52
CA TRP A 22 -5.22 16.72 -22.07
C TRP A 22 -5.28 18.11 -22.71
N THR A 23 -4.66 19.10 -22.07
CA THR A 23 -4.52 20.45 -22.60
C THR A 23 -3.67 20.44 -23.87
N ALA A 24 -2.56 19.71 -23.91
CA ALA A 24 -1.76 19.55 -25.13
C ALA A 24 -2.57 18.92 -26.27
N PHE A 25 -3.36 17.88 -25.96
CA PHE A 25 -4.23 17.22 -26.92
C PHE A 25 -5.33 18.16 -27.47
N GLY A 26 -5.89 19.03 -26.63
CA GLY A 26 -6.94 19.98 -27.03
C GLY A 26 -6.44 21.21 -27.79
N ILE A 27 -5.22 21.68 -27.55
CA ILE A 27 -4.67 22.92 -28.17
C ILE A 27 -4.16 22.68 -29.61
N GLY A 28 -3.73 21.46 -29.97
CA GLY A 28 -3.30 21.16 -31.34
C GLY A 28 -1.83 21.50 -31.64
N THR A 29 -1.51 22.33 -32.64
CA THR A 29 -0.12 22.51 -33.12
C THR A 29 0.55 23.83 -32.73
N GLY A 30 -0.21 24.81 -32.23
CA GLY A 30 0.33 26.15 -31.96
C GLY A 30 1.16 26.24 -30.68
N TRP A 31 0.50 26.16 -29.52
CA TRP A 31 1.09 26.47 -28.21
C TRP A 31 1.36 25.22 -27.35
N VAL A 32 1.59 24.06 -27.99
CA VAL A 32 1.68 22.78 -27.26
C VAL A 32 3.01 22.49 -26.61
N ARG A 33 4.08 23.22 -26.95
CA ARG A 33 5.43 22.97 -26.40
C ARG A 33 5.43 23.05 -24.87
N LEU A 34 4.81 24.09 -24.30
CA LEU A 34 4.80 24.31 -22.86
C LEU A 34 4.00 23.19 -22.13
N PRO A 35 2.74 22.88 -22.50
CA PRO A 35 2.01 21.73 -21.96
C PRO A 35 2.79 20.41 -22.08
N LEU A 36 3.47 20.18 -23.20
CA LEU A 36 4.20 18.93 -23.46
C LEU A 36 5.44 18.80 -22.57
N VAL A 37 6.19 19.88 -22.37
CA VAL A 37 7.35 19.90 -21.44
C VAL A 37 6.87 19.66 -20.00
N ILE A 38 5.80 20.34 -19.58
CA ILE A 38 5.20 20.14 -18.25
C ILE A 38 4.76 18.68 -18.09
N HIS A 39 4.08 18.11 -19.10
CA HIS A 39 3.64 16.73 -19.09
C HIS A 39 4.82 15.76 -18.95
N ALA A 40 5.88 15.94 -19.74
CA ALA A 40 7.07 15.11 -19.68
C ALA A 40 7.72 15.17 -18.29
N VAL A 41 7.94 16.38 -17.76
CA VAL A 41 8.55 16.58 -16.42
C VAL A 41 7.71 15.92 -15.33
N LEU A 42 6.39 16.10 -15.35
CA LEU A 42 5.49 15.50 -14.37
C LEU A 42 5.45 13.97 -14.51
N GLY A 43 5.45 13.44 -15.73
CA GLY A 43 5.53 12.00 -16.00
C GLY A 43 6.83 11.38 -15.46
N PHE A 44 7.96 12.03 -15.71
CA PHE A 44 9.26 11.60 -15.16
C PHE A 44 9.30 11.68 -13.64
N ALA A 45 8.71 12.72 -13.04
CA ALA A 45 8.59 12.84 -11.58
C ALA A 45 7.80 11.65 -10.99
N VAL A 46 6.69 11.23 -11.63
CA VAL A 46 5.94 10.04 -11.21
C VAL A 46 6.82 8.79 -11.23
N VAL A 47 7.57 8.55 -12.32
CA VAL A 47 8.49 7.40 -12.45
C VAL A 47 9.59 7.45 -11.39
N ALA A 48 10.21 8.60 -11.17
CA ALA A 48 11.26 8.79 -10.17
C ALA A 48 10.78 8.54 -8.73
N LEU A 49 9.49 8.76 -8.45
CA LEU A 49 8.89 8.47 -7.14
C LEU A 49 8.55 6.98 -6.93
N VAL A 50 8.44 6.17 -8.00
CA VAL A 50 8.16 4.73 -7.92
C VAL A 50 9.21 3.95 -7.10
N PRO A 51 10.53 4.08 -7.34
CA PRO A 51 11.53 3.32 -6.59
C PRO A 51 11.50 3.61 -5.09
N TRP A 52 11.24 4.86 -4.68
CA TRP A 52 11.10 5.18 -3.27
C TRP A 52 9.88 4.51 -2.62
N LYS A 53 8.80 4.27 -3.38
CA LYS A 53 7.65 3.49 -2.89
C LYS A 53 7.91 1.99 -2.90
N SER A 54 8.64 1.46 -3.89
CA SER A 54 8.86 0.02 -4.03
C SER A 54 9.70 -0.55 -2.88
N VAL A 55 10.68 0.22 -2.39
CA VAL A 55 11.48 -0.14 -1.19
C VAL A 55 10.59 -0.30 0.05
N ILE A 56 9.56 0.54 0.19
CA ILE A 56 8.61 0.50 1.31
C ILE A 56 7.57 -0.63 1.13
N VAL A 57 7.15 -0.92 -0.11
CA VAL A 57 6.12 -1.92 -0.41
C VAL A 57 6.63 -3.36 -0.30
N ARG A 58 7.93 -3.62 -0.55
CA ARG A 58 8.54 -4.96 -0.37
C ARG A 58 8.33 -5.53 1.04
N HIS A 59 8.17 -4.70 2.07
CA HIS A 59 7.92 -5.14 3.43
C HIS A 59 6.44 -5.44 3.75
N GLY A 60 5.49 -5.06 2.89
CA GLY A 60 4.04 -5.15 3.14
C GLY A 60 3.27 -6.16 2.29
N LEU A 61 3.90 -6.78 1.28
CA LEU A 61 3.26 -7.68 0.31
C LEU A 61 2.82 -9.04 0.89
N LYS A 62 3.22 -9.40 2.12
CA LYS A 62 2.89 -10.69 2.75
C LYS A 62 1.44 -10.81 3.27
N ALA A 63 0.63 -9.74 3.31
CA ALA A 63 -0.54 -9.71 4.20
C ALA A 63 -1.94 -9.48 3.59
N ASN A 64 -2.15 -9.29 2.28
CA ASN A 64 -3.52 -9.03 1.79
C ASN A 64 -3.75 -9.23 0.27
N THR A 65 -4.25 -10.41 -0.12
CA THR A 65 -4.40 -10.85 -1.53
C THR A 65 -5.65 -10.29 -2.22
N GLY A 66 -6.77 -10.08 -1.50
CA GLY A 66 -8.06 -9.70 -2.12
C GLY A 66 -8.16 -8.27 -2.68
N ARG A 67 -7.24 -7.36 -2.32
CA ARG A 67 -7.22 -5.95 -2.78
C ARG A 67 -5.96 -5.59 -3.56
N ALA A 68 -5.16 -6.59 -3.91
CA ALA A 68 -3.96 -6.42 -4.71
C ALA A 68 -4.30 -6.19 -6.18
N ALA A 69 -5.39 -6.80 -6.69
CA ALA A 69 -5.79 -6.75 -8.09
C ALA A 69 -5.92 -5.32 -8.66
N THR A 70 -6.67 -4.42 -8.01
CA THR A 70 -6.81 -3.02 -8.47
C THR A 70 -5.47 -2.28 -8.48
N SER A 71 -4.58 -2.61 -7.53
CA SER A 71 -3.26 -1.97 -7.43
C SER A 71 -2.31 -2.47 -8.51
N LEU A 72 -2.38 -3.78 -8.82
CA LEU A 72 -1.61 -4.40 -9.88
C LEU A 72 -2.10 -3.97 -11.26
N ALA A 73 -3.41 -3.90 -11.47
CA ALA A 73 -4.02 -3.39 -12.69
C ALA A 73 -3.60 -1.93 -12.94
N LEU A 74 -3.65 -1.08 -11.91
CA LEU A 74 -3.20 0.32 -12.02
C LEU A 74 -1.71 0.39 -12.35
N LEU A 75 -0.87 -0.42 -11.67
CA LEU A 75 0.57 -0.47 -11.95
C LEU A 75 0.85 -0.87 -13.39
N LEU A 76 0.23 -1.96 -13.86
CA LEU A 76 0.41 -2.47 -15.21
C LEU A 76 -0.04 -1.43 -16.24
N LEU A 77 -1.22 -0.84 -16.04
CA LEU A 77 -1.77 0.15 -16.95
C LEU A 77 -0.89 1.40 -17.05
N VAL A 78 -0.45 1.95 -15.91
CA VAL A 78 0.48 3.10 -15.89
C VAL A 78 1.79 2.74 -16.58
N THR A 79 2.30 1.51 -16.38
CA THR A 79 3.53 1.05 -17.04
C THR A 79 3.38 0.99 -18.56
N VAL A 80 2.27 0.45 -19.05
CA VAL A 80 1.95 0.40 -20.50
C VAL A 80 1.78 1.81 -21.08
N THR A 81 1.11 2.72 -20.36
CA THR A 81 0.97 4.12 -20.77
C THR A 81 2.32 4.81 -20.87
N ILE A 82 3.21 4.65 -19.89
CA ILE A 82 4.54 5.26 -19.92
C ILE A 82 5.41 4.65 -21.02
N ALA A 83 5.40 3.33 -21.17
CA ALA A 83 6.15 2.63 -22.21
C ALA A 83 5.74 3.06 -23.61
N SER A 84 4.43 3.15 -23.89
CA SER A 84 3.93 3.63 -25.18
C SER A 84 4.33 5.07 -25.49
N GLY A 85 4.29 5.96 -24.48
CA GLY A 85 4.75 7.35 -24.63
C GLY A 85 6.26 7.43 -24.93
N LEU A 86 7.07 6.67 -24.19
CA LEU A 86 8.51 6.57 -24.44
C LEU A 86 8.81 6.01 -25.84
N LEU A 87 8.18 4.90 -26.25
CA LEU A 87 8.40 4.32 -27.57
C LEU A 87 8.02 5.28 -28.71
N PHE A 88 6.95 6.06 -28.53
CA PHE A 88 6.59 7.09 -29.50
C PHE A 88 7.66 8.19 -29.58
N SER A 89 8.18 8.64 -28.44
CA SER A 89 9.16 9.75 -28.38
C SER A 89 10.60 9.35 -28.73
N THR A 90 11.06 8.15 -28.38
CA THR A 90 12.47 7.73 -28.55
C THR A 90 12.68 6.87 -29.78
N VAL A 91 11.76 5.95 -30.05
CA VAL A 91 11.89 4.98 -31.16
C VAL A 91 11.07 5.42 -32.38
N GLY A 92 10.11 6.33 -32.22
CA GLY A 92 9.25 6.79 -33.31
C GLY A 92 8.17 5.80 -33.71
N VAL A 93 7.85 4.80 -32.86
CA VAL A 93 6.80 3.81 -33.14
C VAL A 93 5.44 4.50 -33.13
N ARG A 94 4.79 4.56 -34.29
CA ARG A 94 3.49 5.26 -34.44
C ARG A 94 2.28 4.34 -34.21
N SER A 95 2.40 3.04 -34.50
CA SER A 95 1.28 2.09 -34.43
C SER A 95 1.71 0.67 -34.05
N TYR A 96 0.79 -0.05 -33.41
CA TYR A 96 0.86 -1.46 -33.05
C TYR A 96 -0.34 -2.18 -33.68
N GLY A 97 -0.28 -2.40 -35.00
CA GLY A 97 -1.43 -2.87 -35.77
C GLY A 97 -2.51 -1.79 -35.91
N PRO A 98 -3.78 -2.05 -35.51
CA PRO A 98 -4.88 -1.08 -35.69
C PRO A 98 -4.86 0.07 -34.69
N LEU A 99 -4.07 -0.02 -33.62
CA LEU A 99 -3.99 1.00 -32.56
C LEU A 99 -2.72 1.82 -32.69
N THR A 100 -2.87 3.15 -32.64
CA THR A 100 -1.72 4.06 -32.60
C THR A 100 -1.10 4.12 -31.21
N ALA A 101 0.19 4.41 -31.12
CA ALA A 101 0.89 4.61 -29.85
C ALA A 101 0.23 5.74 -29.04
N MET A 102 -0.24 6.80 -29.71
CA MET A 102 -0.97 7.89 -29.07
C MET A 102 -2.34 7.46 -28.53
N GLN A 103 -3.10 6.61 -29.24
CA GLN A 103 -4.36 6.06 -28.71
C GLN A 103 -4.11 5.21 -27.47
N ILE A 104 -3.07 4.38 -27.46
CA ILE A 104 -2.71 3.56 -26.29
C ILE A 104 -2.29 4.46 -25.13
N HIS A 105 -1.48 5.49 -25.38
CA HIS A 105 -1.02 6.42 -24.37
C HIS A 105 -2.17 7.23 -23.76
N VAL A 106 -3.00 7.88 -24.60
CA VAL A 106 -4.13 8.72 -24.16
C VAL A 106 -5.24 7.87 -23.52
N GLY A 107 -5.62 6.76 -24.18
CA GLY A 107 -6.64 5.84 -23.66
C GLY A 107 -6.20 5.18 -22.35
N GLY A 108 -4.94 4.74 -22.27
CA GLY A 108 -4.36 4.18 -21.07
C GLY A 108 -4.29 5.20 -19.93
N GLY A 109 -3.87 6.44 -20.20
CA GLY A 109 -3.84 7.52 -19.22
C GLY A 109 -5.22 7.86 -18.67
N THR A 110 -6.24 7.90 -19.54
CA THR A 110 -7.64 8.13 -19.15
C THR A 110 -8.17 7.00 -18.27
N LEU A 111 -7.93 5.74 -18.65
CA LEU A 111 -8.34 4.59 -17.86
C LEU A 111 -7.58 4.52 -16.52
N ALA A 112 -6.30 4.91 -16.50
CA ALA A 112 -5.50 4.98 -15.29
C ALA A 112 -6.03 6.03 -14.31
N LEU A 113 -6.53 7.18 -14.81
CA LEU A 113 -7.19 8.17 -13.98
C LEU A 113 -8.45 7.61 -13.32
N ILE A 114 -9.32 6.96 -14.11
CA ILE A 114 -10.55 6.34 -13.60
C ILE A 114 -10.22 5.29 -12.54
N LEU A 115 -9.27 4.38 -12.83
CA LEU A 115 -8.79 3.37 -11.89
C LEU A 115 -8.19 3.98 -10.63
N THR A 116 -7.47 5.10 -10.75
CA THR A 116 -6.92 5.81 -9.59
C THR A 116 -8.04 6.37 -8.71
N LEU A 117 -9.07 6.98 -9.28
CA LEU A 117 -10.23 7.47 -8.55
C LEU A 117 -10.95 6.33 -7.82
N VAL A 118 -11.15 5.20 -8.50
CA VAL A 118 -11.71 3.98 -7.90
C VAL A 118 -10.81 3.47 -6.77
N HIS A 119 -9.49 3.43 -6.97
CA HIS A 119 -8.51 2.99 -5.99
C HIS A 119 -8.55 3.86 -4.72
N VAL A 120 -8.58 5.19 -4.87
CA VAL A 120 -8.66 6.14 -3.74
C VAL A 120 -9.97 5.95 -2.97
N ARG A 121 -11.10 5.80 -3.66
CA ARG A 121 -12.40 5.51 -3.03
C ARG A 121 -12.42 4.17 -2.27
N GLN A 122 -11.71 3.16 -2.76
CA GLN A 122 -11.58 1.86 -2.11
C GLN A 122 -10.65 1.87 -0.88
N ARG A 123 -9.76 2.87 -0.77
CA ARG A 123 -8.77 3.01 0.31
C ARG A 123 -8.83 4.37 1.00
N PRO A 124 -9.94 4.71 1.70
CA PRO A 124 -9.98 5.89 2.54
C PRO A 124 -8.90 5.78 3.63
N VAL A 125 -7.96 6.73 3.63
CA VAL A 125 -6.94 6.84 4.67
C VAL A 125 -7.65 7.30 5.93
N ARG A 126 -7.94 6.35 6.84
CA ARG A 126 -8.43 6.72 8.17
C ARG A 126 -7.39 7.61 8.82
N PRO A 127 -7.72 8.84 9.24
CA PRO A 127 -6.86 9.59 10.13
C PRO A 127 -6.62 8.70 11.34
N ARG A 128 -5.41 8.17 11.48
CA ARG A 128 -4.96 7.83 12.83
C ARG A 128 -4.97 9.17 13.54
N GLY A 129 -5.93 9.35 14.43
CA GLY A 129 -5.83 10.43 15.40
C GLY A 129 -4.50 10.22 16.09
N ASP A 130 -3.60 11.19 15.91
CA ASP A 130 -2.56 11.38 16.90
C ASP A 130 -3.30 11.52 18.22
N ARG A 131 -3.25 10.47 19.04
CA ARG A 131 -3.47 10.66 20.46
C ARG A 131 -2.21 11.41 20.92
N PRO A 132 -2.29 12.68 21.33
CA PRO A 132 -1.21 13.24 22.11
C PRO A 132 -0.97 12.30 23.30
N GLY A 133 0.25 11.80 23.42
CA GLY A 133 0.64 10.89 24.47
C GLY A 133 0.60 11.61 25.82
N THR A 134 -0.48 11.42 26.56
CA THR A 134 -0.50 11.56 28.02
C THR A 134 -1.45 10.53 28.61
N ALA A 135 -0.98 9.90 29.70
CA ALA A 135 -1.63 8.92 30.55
C ALA A 135 -1.59 7.45 30.08
N GLN A 136 -0.53 6.78 30.51
CA GLN A 136 -0.49 5.34 30.78
C GLN A 136 -1.50 5.04 31.90
N PRO A 137 -2.58 4.27 31.67
CA PRO A 137 -3.40 3.77 32.77
C PRO A 137 -2.72 2.51 33.33
N ALA A 138 -2.53 2.50 34.64
CA ALA A 138 -2.05 1.38 35.43
C ALA A 138 -2.78 0.05 35.10
N PRO A 139 -2.18 -1.11 35.36
CA PRO A 139 -2.84 -2.41 35.22
C PRO A 139 -3.92 -2.56 36.31
N GLY A 140 -5.12 -2.07 36.03
CA GLY A 140 -6.32 -2.20 36.86
C GLY A 140 -7.38 -3.05 36.16
N ARG A 141 -7.56 -4.27 36.67
CA ARG A 141 -8.75 -5.14 36.64
C ARG A 141 -9.92 -4.76 35.72
N GLY A 142 -10.30 -5.74 34.89
CA GLY A 142 -11.70 -6.15 34.70
C GLY A 142 -12.61 -5.20 33.92
N GLY A 143 -12.88 -5.52 32.66
CA GLY A 143 -13.93 -4.82 31.93
C GLY A 143 -14.05 -5.30 30.49
N ALA A 144 -14.79 -6.39 30.29
CA ALA A 144 -15.30 -6.79 29.00
C ALA A 144 -16.08 -5.61 28.38
N ARG A 145 -15.58 -5.03 27.29
CA ARG A 145 -16.40 -4.22 26.38
C ARG A 145 -16.44 -4.89 25.02
N CYS A 146 -17.55 -5.61 24.86
CA CYS A 146 -18.09 -6.10 23.62
C CYS A 146 -18.35 -4.91 22.67
N GLY A 147 -17.46 -4.67 21.72
CA GLY A 147 -17.61 -3.67 20.66
C GLY A 147 -18.17 -4.30 19.40
N ARG A 148 -19.49 -4.28 19.26
CA ARG A 148 -20.25 -4.70 18.07
C ARG A 148 -19.78 -3.95 16.81
N GLY A 149 -19.76 -4.69 15.70
CA GLY A 149 -20.24 -4.14 14.42
C GLY A 149 -19.19 -3.73 13.38
N ARG A 150 -18.68 -4.72 12.63
CA ARG A 150 -18.78 -4.65 11.16
C ARG A 150 -18.55 -6.03 10.53
N LEU A 151 -19.66 -6.72 10.25
CA LEU A 151 -19.70 -7.75 9.22
C LEU A 151 -19.24 -7.13 7.91
N ARG A 152 -18.26 -7.76 7.26
CA ARG A 152 -18.22 -7.93 5.80
C ARG A 152 -17.15 -8.96 5.43
N ARG A 153 -17.64 -10.09 4.94
CA ARG A 153 -17.00 -11.06 4.03
C ARG A 153 -15.99 -12.04 4.65
N CYS A 154 -16.52 -13.10 5.24
CA CYS A 154 -15.89 -14.42 5.18
C CYS A 154 -16.01 -14.93 3.73
N ILE A 155 -14.89 -14.96 3.00
CA ILE A 155 -14.74 -15.78 1.80
C ILE A 155 -13.52 -16.65 2.07
N GLY A 156 -13.74 -17.95 2.16
CA GLY A 156 -12.71 -18.97 2.02
C GLY A 156 -11.88 -19.27 3.28
N CYS A 157 -12.49 -19.92 4.27
CA CYS A 157 -11.74 -20.84 5.13
C CYS A 157 -12.06 -22.25 4.66
N ASN A 158 -11.32 -22.75 3.66
CA ASN A 158 -11.25 -24.19 3.41
C ASN A 158 -10.39 -24.81 4.52
N HIS A 159 -11.05 -25.28 5.57
CA HIS A 159 -10.49 -26.26 6.49
C HIS A 159 -10.63 -27.65 5.84
N PRO A 160 -9.54 -28.35 5.49
CA PRO A 160 -9.61 -29.79 5.40
C PRO A 160 -9.67 -30.37 6.82
N ALA A 161 -10.56 -31.34 6.95
CA ALA A 161 -10.93 -32.01 8.17
C ALA A 161 -9.79 -32.80 8.84
N ALA A 162 -9.89 -32.85 10.17
CA ALA A 162 -9.58 -33.96 11.06
C ALA A 162 -9.03 -35.26 10.46
N ALA A 163 -7.82 -35.63 10.88
CA ALA A 163 -7.44 -36.98 11.27
C ALA A 163 -6.05 -36.98 11.94
N ALA A 164 -6.00 -36.90 13.27
CA ALA A 164 -4.82 -37.30 14.05
C ALA A 164 -5.27 -37.74 15.45
N GLY A 165 -5.09 -39.03 15.72
CA GLY A 165 -5.70 -39.77 16.84
C GLY A 165 -5.12 -39.49 18.24
N PRO A 166 -5.64 -40.21 19.25
CA PRO A 166 -5.30 -40.01 20.65
C PRO A 166 -4.01 -40.79 21.00
N GLY A 167 -2.96 -40.06 21.41
CA GLY A 167 -1.67 -40.65 21.78
C GLY A 167 -1.03 -40.02 23.01
N SER A 168 -1.18 -40.70 24.14
CA SER A 168 -0.27 -40.79 25.30
C SER A 168 -0.13 -39.59 26.28
N PRO A 169 -0.62 -39.74 27.53
CA PRO A 169 -0.39 -38.83 28.66
C PRO A 169 0.84 -39.28 29.46
N ARG A 170 2.05 -38.84 29.10
CA ARG A 170 3.26 -39.21 29.86
C ARG A 170 4.27 -38.11 30.20
N ASN A 171 4.01 -36.84 29.94
CA ASN A 171 5.03 -35.81 30.20
C ASN A 171 4.53 -34.49 30.82
N ARG A 172 3.56 -34.57 31.74
CA ARG A 172 3.02 -33.41 32.48
C ARG A 172 3.34 -33.42 33.98
N LEU A 173 4.32 -34.22 34.42
CA LEU A 173 4.73 -34.31 35.83
C LEU A 173 6.13 -33.74 36.14
N VAL A 174 6.86 -33.22 35.15
CA VAL A 174 8.24 -32.70 35.39
C VAL A 174 8.31 -31.18 35.63
N ARG A 175 7.20 -30.43 35.47
CA ARG A 175 7.24 -28.95 35.56
C ARG A 175 6.58 -28.32 36.79
N ALA A 176 6.33 -29.10 37.84
CA ALA A 176 5.68 -28.63 39.07
C ALA A 176 6.62 -28.55 40.30
N ARG A 177 7.94 -28.45 40.11
CA ARG A 177 8.89 -28.48 41.24
C ARG A 177 10.01 -27.43 41.18
N ILE A 178 9.70 -26.16 40.93
CA ILE A 178 10.58 -25.05 41.36
C ILE A 178 9.71 -23.90 41.86
N ARG A 179 9.12 -24.10 43.04
CA ARG A 179 8.66 -23.06 43.96
C ARG A 179 9.19 -23.47 45.33
N ARG A 180 10.21 -22.78 45.85
CA ARG A 180 10.19 -22.31 47.25
C ARG A 180 11.23 -21.19 47.50
N PRO A 181 10.91 -20.27 48.42
CA PRO A 181 11.66 -19.05 48.72
C PRO A 181 12.68 -19.28 49.85
N GLY A 182 13.79 -18.55 49.83
CA GLY A 182 14.72 -18.42 50.96
C GLY A 182 14.64 -17.03 51.56
N ARG A 183 14.10 -16.94 52.78
CA ARG A 183 14.22 -15.82 53.73
C ARG A 183 15.32 -16.16 54.74
N HIS A 184 15.82 -15.11 55.41
CA HIS A 184 16.69 -15.05 56.61
C HIS A 184 18.20 -15.04 56.28
N ALA A 185 19.00 -14.02 56.60
CA ALA A 185 19.24 -13.21 57.81
C ALA A 185 20.63 -13.55 58.36
N GLY A 186 21.43 -12.52 58.67
CA GLY A 186 22.77 -12.61 59.28
C GLY A 186 23.62 -11.40 58.89
N HIS A 187 23.69 -10.36 59.74
CA HIS A 187 24.77 -10.09 60.71
C HIS A 187 26.09 -9.66 60.02
N LEU A 188 26.47 -8.36 60.05
CA LEU A 188 27.31 -7.69 61.06
C LEU A 188 28.71 -8.31 61.18
N VAL A 189 29.75 -7.59 60.68
CA VAL A 189 31.18 -7.45 61.10
C VAL A 189 31.79 -6.49 60.05
N ALA A 190 32.06 -5.20 60.31
CA ALA A 190 33.18 -4.61 61.05
C ALA A 190 34.57 -4.99 60.50
N GLU A 191 35.12 -4.18 59.59
CA GLU A 191 36.50 -3.63 59.62
C GLU A 191 36.55 -2.39 58.70
#